data_AF-A0A2V7RY07-F1
#
_entry.id   AF-A0A2V7RY07-F1
#
_cell.length_a   1.000
_cell.length_b   1.000
_cell.length_c   1.000
_cell.angle_alpha   90.00
_cell.angle_beta   90.00
_cell.angle_gamma   90.00
#
_symmetry.space_group_name_H-M   'P 1'
#
loop_
_entity.id
_entity.type
_entity.pdbx_description
1 polymer ?
#
loop_
_entity_poly.entity_id
_entity_poly.type
_entity_poly.pdbx_seq_one_letter_code
_entity_poly.pdbx_strand_id
1 'polypeptide(L)'
;MRGRRALIDCREFREKHVGFVDDTLPAVEMEVMHGHVQACARCARQDIAVRRGLLLVRNIPQIEPSADFMAKLSERLAALQTVNIDEIPPSYCLTTGSFAALAAALTLIAYLTLEATHRFASPEALMLPPVVATAPVAPTPALTPTAYMAALSTGMPVWPAVLMVDEAPRHLADVELQQAALR
;
A
#
# COMPACT_ATOMS: atom_id res chain seq x y z
N MET A 1 -9.33 5.13 -26.75
CA MET A 1 -8.43 4.49 -25.76
C MET A 1 -9.02 4.68 -24.38
N ARG A 2 -9.60 3.61 -23.80
CA ARG A 2 -10.34 3.63 -22.53
C ARG A 2 -9.33 3.53 -21.38
N GLY A 3 -9.35 4.51 -20.48
CA GLY A 3 -8.43 4.65 -19.37
C GLY A 3 -8.45 3.43 -18.44
N ARG A 4 -7.26 2.94 -18.11
CA ARG A 4 -7.05 2.03 -16.99
C ARG A 4 -7.41 2.83 -15.72
N ARG A 5 -8.35 2.32 -14.91
CA ARG A 5 -8.83 2.91 -13.66
C ARG A 5 -7.63 3.31 -12.77
N ALA A 6 -7.30 4.60 -12.72
CA ALA A 6 -6.88 5.18 -11.45
C ALA A 6 -8.11 5.14 -10.53
N LEU A 7 -7.95 4.78 -9.26
CA LEU A 7 -9.08 4.62 -8.33
C LEU A 7 -9.96 5.88 -8.24
N ILE A 8 -9.44 7.05 -8.61
CA ILE A 8 -10.13 8.34 -8.59
C ILE A 8 -10.26 8.96 -9.98
N ASP A 9 -11.36 9.66 -10.21
CA ASP A 9 -11.60 10.41 -11.44
C ASP A 9 -10.99 11.84 -11.37
N CYS A 10 -11.01 12.56 -12.49
CA CYS A 10 -10.46 13.92 -12.53
C CYS A 10 -11.26 14.93 -11.71
N ARG A 11 -12.53 14.67 -11.43
CA ARG A 11 -13.37 15.59 -10.64
C ARG A 11 -12.96 15.47 -9.18
N GLU A 12 -12.90 14.26 -8.66
CA GLU A 12 -12.43 13.97 -7.31
C GLU A 12 -11.01 14.50 -7.09
N PHE A 13 -10.11 14.29 -8.06
CA PHE A 13 -8.76 14.88 -8.00
C PHE A 13 -8.80 16.41 -7.83
N ARG A 14 -9.69 17.12 -8.56
CA ARG A 14 -9.80 18.58 -8.47
C ARG A 14 -10.38 19.04 -7.14
N GLU A 15 -11.34 18.31 -6.61
CA GLU A 15 -11.95 18.60 -5.30
C GLU A 15 -10.92 18.43 -4.17
N LYS A 16 -10.05 17.43 -4.27
CA LYS A 16 -8.99 17.15 -3.28
C LYS A 16 -7.64 17.83 -3.57
N HIS A 17 -7.52 18.57 -4.68
CA HIS A 17 -6.22 19.08 -5.17
C HIS A 17 -5.54 20.03 -4.18
N VAL A 18 -6.29 20.89 -3.50
CA VAL A 18 -5.73 21.82 -2.50
C VAL A 18 -5.10 21.03 -1.36
N GLY A 19 -5.81 20.05 -0.80
CA GLY A 19 -5.27 19.22 0.27
C GLY A 19 -4.05 18.41 -0.16
N PHE A 20 -4.01 17.96 -1.41
CA PHE A 20 -2.86 17.27 -2.00
C PHE A 20 -1.64 18.19 -2.18
N VAL A 21 -1.85 19.47 -2.52
CA VAL A 21 -0.77 20.45 -2.68
C VAL A 21 -0.22 20.88 -1.32
N ASP A 22 -1.08 21.02 -0.33
CA ASP A 22 -0.74 21.46 1.02
C ASP A 22 -0.36 20.32 1.98
N ASP A 23 -0.32 19.06 1.49
CA ASP A 23 0.02 17.86 2.26
C ASP A 23 -0.87 17.64 3.50
N THR A 24 -2.17 17.91 3.36
CA THR A 24 -3.17 17.79 4.43
C THR A 24 -4.08 16.57 4.27
N LEU A 25 -3.91 15.79 3.21
CA LEU A 25 -4.66 14.54 3.00
C LEU A 25 -4.04 13.37 3.78
N PRO A 26 -4.85 12.36 4.16
CA PRO A 26 -4.31 11.11 4.69
C PRO A 26 -3.33 10.44 3.70
N ALA A 27 -2.32 9.74 4.22
CA ALA A 27 -1.27 9.12 3.40
C ALA A 27 -1.79 8.23 2.25
N VAL A 28 -2.86 7.46 2.52
CA VAL A 28 -3.51 6.61 1.50
C VAL A 28 -4.10 7.45 0.36
N GLU A 29 -4.73 8.59 0.69
CA GLU A 29 -5.28 9.48 -0.32
C GLU A 29 -4.17 10.20 -1.10
N MET A 30 -3.06 10.57 -0.43
CA MET A 30 -1.88 11.14 -1.10
C MET A 30 -1.33 10.20 -2.18
N GLU A 31 -1.19 8.91 -1.89
CA GLU A 31 -0.69 7.93 -2.86
C GLU A 31 -1.62 7.79 -4.07
N VAL A 32 -2.93 7.76 -3.82
CA VAL A 32 -3.95 7.71 -4.87
C VAL A 32 -3.91 8.97 -5.76
N MET A 33 -3.75 10.15 -5.15
CA MET A 33 -3.59 11.42 -5.84
C MET A 33 -2.31 11.45 -6.69
N HIS A 34 -1.19 10.94 -6.17
CA HIS A 34 0.07 10.77 -6.91
C HIS A 34 -0.10 9.86 -8.12
N GLY A 35 -0.77 8.71 -7.96
CA GLY A 35 -1.06 7.80 -9.07
C GLY A 35 -1.89 8.49 -10.17
N HIS A 36 -2.90 9.28 -9.80
CA HIS A 36 -3.73 9.99 -10.77
C HIS A 36 -2.97 11.08 -11.53
N VAL A 37 -2.17 11.90 -10.85
CA VAL A 37 -1.41 13.00 -11.51
C VAL A 37 -0.34 12.44 -12.46
N GLN A 38 0.26 11.28 -12.14
CA GLN A 38 1.20 10.61 -13.02
C GLN A 38 0.52 10.00 -14.26
N ALA A 39 -0.70 9.49 -14.12
CA ALA A 39 -1.43 8.84 -15.20
C ALA A 39 -2.23 9.81 -16.10
N CYS A 40 -2.68 10.95 -15.57
CA CYS A 40 -3.58 11.88 -16.26
C CYS A 40 -2.89 13.18 -16.69
N ALA A 41 -2.60 13.30 -18.00
CA ALA A 41 -1.95 14.48 -18.57
C ALA A 41 -2.72 15.80 -18.32
N ARG A 42 -4.05 15.77 -18.20
CA ARG A 42 -4.84 16.97 -17.91
C ARG A 42 -4.62 17.46 -16.48
N CYS A 43 -4.69 16.55 -15.50
CA CYS A 43 -4.47 16.87 -14.10
C CYS A 43 -3.00 17.20 -13.82
N ALA A 44 -2.06 16.55 -14.50
CA ALA A 44 -0.63 16.90 -14.44
C ALA A 44 -0.36 18.35 -14.84
N ARG A 45 -0.97 18.84 -15.94
CA ARG A 45 -0.83 20.24 -16.37
C ARG A 45 -1.39 21.21 -15.33
N GLN A 46 -2.52 20.89 -14.71
CA GLN A 46 -3.10 21.71 -13.65
C GLN A 46 -2.16 21.76 -12.43
N ASP A 47 -1.66 20.61 -11.98
CA ASP A 47 -0.76 20.53 -10.83
C ASP A 47 0.52 21.35 -11.05
N ILE A 48 1.14 21.20 -12.22
CA ILE A 48 2.33 21.98 -12.60
C ILE A 48 2.02 23.49 -12.59
N ALA A 49 0.89 23.92 -13.14
CA ALA A 49 0.52 25.34 -13.17
C ALA A 49 0.33 25.91 -11.76
N VAL A 50 -0.35 25.18 -10.87
CA VAL A 50 -0.56 25.59 -9.48
C VAL A 50 0.77 25.65 -8.73
N ARG A 51 1.61 24.61 -8.81
CA ARG A 51 2.91 24.58 -8.13
C ARG A 51 3.85 25.69 -8.61
N ARG A 52 3.85 26.00 -9.91
CA ARG A 52 4.59 27.15 -10.45
C ARG A 52 4.05 28.48 -9.94
N GLY A 53 2.73 28.65 -9.87
CA GLY A 53 2.10 29.82 -9.27
C GLY A 53 2.50 30.02 -7.81
N LEU A 54 2.52 28.94 -7.02
CA LEU A 54 2.95 28.97 -5.63
C LEU A 54 4.42 29.36 -5.47
N LEU A 55 5.30 28.94 -6.39
CA LEU A 55 6.68 29.40 -6.39
C LEU A 55 6.78 30.91 -6.60
N LEU A 56 5.95 31.50 -7.48
CA LEU A 56 5.93 32.96 -7.66
C LEU A 56 5.46 33.67 -6.39
N VAL A 57 4.37 33.21 -5.79
CA VAL A 57 3.82 33.82 -4.56
C VAL A 57 4.80 33.74 -3.39
N ARG A 58 5.50 32.60 -3.24
CA ARG A 58 6.53 32.42 -2.20
C ARG A 58 7.74 33.33 -2.37
N ASN A 59 7.96 33.88 -3.56
CA ASN A 59 9.07 34.79 -3.86
C ASN A 59 8.65 36.27 -3.86
N ILE A 60 7.43 36.59 -3.42
CA ILE A 60 7.01 37.98 -3.21
C ILE A 60 7.76 38.56 -2.01
N PRO A 61 8.14 39.86 -2.02
CA PRO A 61 8.74 40.51 -0.85
C PRO A 61 7.91 40.28 0.41
N GLN A 62 8.60 40.06 1.52
CA GLN A 62 7.94 39.85 2.81
C GLN A 62 7.08 41.06 3.15
N ILE A 63 5.85 40.79 3.58
CA ILE A 63 4.94 41.81 4.07
C ILE A 63 5.47 42.26 5.43
N GLU A 64 5.93 43.51 5.52
CA GLU A 64 6.34 44.10 6.80
C GLU A 64 5.07 44.48 7.60
N PRO A 65 4.80 43.81 8.74
CA PRO A 65 3.66 44.18 9.57
C PRO A 65 3.89 45.54 10.23
N SER A 66 2.80 46.20 10.65
CA SER A 66 2.92 47.42 11.44
C SER A 66 3.56 47.14 12.80
N ALA A 67 4.26 48.12 13.37
CA ALA A 67 4.99 47.95 14.64
C ALA A 67 4.10 47.42 15.79
N ASP A 68 2.81 47.80 15.79
CA ASP A 68 1.84 47.39 16.82
C ASP A 68 1.14 46.05 16.52
N PHE A 69 1.41 45.43 15.35
CA PHE A 69 0.68 44.25 14.88
C PHE A 69 0.78 43.10 15.88
N MET A 70 1.99 42.79 16.34
CA MET A 70 2.22 41.68 17.27
C MET A 70 1.50 41.90 18.61
N ALA A 71 1.50 43.14 19.11
CA ALA A 71 0.79 43.49 20.34
C ALA A 71 -0.72 43.29 20.18
N LYS A 72 -1.31 43.83 19.11
CA LYS A 72 -2.75 43.65 18.80
C LYS A 72 -3.12 42.19 18.58
N LEU A 73 -2.26 41.42 17.92
CA LEU A 73 -2.46 39.99 17.70
C LEU A 73 -2.47 39.22 19.04
N SER A 74 -1.51 39.48 19.92
CA SER A 74 -1.45 38.83 21.23
C SER A 74 -2.67 39.14 22.10
N GLU A 75 -3.13 40.39 22.11
CA GLU A 75 -4.31 40.81 22.86
C GLU A 75 -5.56 40.10 22.35
N ARG A 76 -5.71 40.00 21.01
CA ARG A 76 -6.82 39.28 20.39
C ARG A 76 -6.80 37.78 20.65
N LEU A 77 -5.63 37.15 20.56
CA LEU A 77 -5.48 35.73 20.87
C LEU A 77 -5.79 35.43 22.34
N ALA A 78 -5.34 36.28 23.27
CA ALA A 78 -5.65 36.15 24.69
C ALA A 78 -7.17 36.26 24.95
N ALA A 79 -7.85 37.21 24.30
CA ALA A 79 -9.31 37.35 24.39
C ALA A 79 -10.10 36.16 23.80
N LEU A 80 -9.52 35.43 22.85
CA LEU A 80 -10.12 34.20 22.30
C LEU A 80 -9.81 32.98 23.15
N GLN A 81 -8.64 32.90 23.78
CA GLN A 81 -8.29 31.81 24.71
C GLN A 81 -9.16 31.79 25.97
N THR A 82 -9.79 32.90 26.33
CA THR A 82 -10.78 32.94 27.41
C THR A 82 -12.13 32.32 27.03
N VAL A 83 -12.34 31.95 25.76
CA VAL A 83 -13.48 31.10 25.37
C VAL A 83 -13.18 29.69 25.86
N ASN A 84 -13.91 29.28 26.90
CA ASN A 84 -13.66 28.02 27.58
C ASN A 84 -13.98 26.84 26.65
N ILE A 85 -12.93 26.12 26.22
CA ILE A 85 -13.04 24.90 25.41
C ILE A 85 -13.77 23.78 26.17
N ASP A 86 -13.98 23.93 27.48
CA ASP A 86 -14.84 23.07 28.29
C ASP A 86 -16.31 23.00 27.82
N GLU A 87 -16.75 23.94 26.97
CA GLU A 87 -18.09 23.90 26.34
C GLU A 87 -18.15 23.10 25.03
N ILE A 88 -17.04 22.54 24.54
CA ILE A 88 -17.10 21.54 23.47
C ILE A 88 -17.61 20.24 24.12
N PRO A 89 -18.86 19.80 23.87
CA PRO A 89 -19.33 18.55 24.44
C PRO A 89 -18.40 17.43 23.97
N PRO A 90 -17.85 16.60 24.86
CA PRO A 90 -17.08 15.44 24.44
C PRO A 90 -18.01 14.58 23.57
N SER A 91 -17.70 14.52 22.28
CA SER A 91 -18.55 13.84 21.26
C SER A 91 -18.53 12.31 21.39
N TYR A 92 -18.11 11.80 22.55
CA TYR A 92 -17.98 10.40 22.89
C TYR A 92 -18.02 10.23 24.42
N CYS A 93 -19.01 10.82 25.09
CA CYS A 93 -19.39 10.27 26.38
C CYS A 93 -19.91 8.86 26.14
N LEU A 94 -19.12 7.84 26.51
CA LEU A 94 -19.58 6.46 26.64
C LEU A 94 -20.73 6.46 27.66
N THR A 95 -21.94 6.58 27.15
CA THR A 95 -23.15 6.40 27.93
C THR A 95 -23.24 4.94 28.36
N THR A 96 -24.03 4.65 29.39
CA THR A 96 -24.30 3.28 29.87
C THR A 96 -24.77 2.34 28.75
N GLY A 97 -25.34 2.86 27.66
CA GLY A 97 -25.70 2.09 26.47
C GLY A 97 -24.51 1.55 25.67
N SER A 98 -23.35 2.23 25.71
CA SER A 98 -22.13 1.82 24.98
C SER A 98 -21.54 0.54 25.55
N PHE A 99 -21.63 0.35 26.87
CA PHE A 99 -21.20 -0.88 27.54
C PHE A 99 -22.08 -2.07 27.18
N ALA A 100 -23.40 -1.87 27.07
CA ALA A 100 -24.33 -2.92 26.67
C ALA A 100 -24.08 -3.37 25.21
N ALA A 101 -23.77 -2.43 24.31
CA ALA A 101 -23.43 -2.73 22.92
C ALA A 101 -22.12 -3.54 22.81
N LEU A 102 -21.08 -3.17 23.58
CA LEU A 102 -19.82 -3.92 23.63
C LEU A 102 -20.01 -5.32 24.21
N ALA A 103 -20.79 -5.46 25.28
CA ALA A 103 -21.08 -6.77 25.88
C ALA A 103 -21.84 -7.68 24.88
N ALA A 104 -22.84 -7.14 24.17
CA ALA A 104 -23.60 -7.87 23.16
C ALA A 104 -22.73 -8.28 21.96
N ALA A 105 -21.80 -7.42 21.54
CA ALA A 105 -20.86 -7.73 20.47
C ALA A 105 -19.90 -8.87 20.87
N LEU A 106 -19.36 -8.82 22.09
CA LEU A 106 -18.47 -9.86 22.60
C LEU A 106 -19.19 -11.21 22.78
N THR A 107 -20.43 -11.21 23.26
CA THR A 107 -21.21 -12.46 23.37
C THR A 107 -21.55 -13.05 22.01
N LEU A 108 -21.90 -12.22 21.03
CA LEU A 108 -22.15 -12.66 19.66
C LEU A 108 -20.89 -13.28 19.04
N ILE A 109 -19.72 -12.64 19.20
CA ILE A 109 -18.45 -13.18 18.68
C ILE A 109 -18.12 -14.51 19.35
N ALA A 110 -18.23 -14.60 20.68
CA ALA A 110 -17.99 -15.84 21.41
C ALA A 110 -18.91 -16.98 20.93
N TYR A 111 -20.20 -16.70 20.75
CA TYR A 111 -21.17 -17.67 20.24
C TYR A 111 -20.82 -18.16 18.83
N LEU A 112 -20.50 -17.25 17.91
CA LEU A 112 -20.11 -17.59 16.54
C LEU A 112 -18.82 -18.42 16.50
N THR A 113 -17.83 -18.11 17.35
CA THR A 113 -16.59 -18.89 17.42
C THR A 113 -16.81 -20.32 17.93
N LEU A 114 -17.69 -20.51 18.92
CA LEU A 114 -18.05 -21.83 19.44
C LEU A 114 -18.82 -22.67 18.41
N GLU A 115 -19.78 -22.07 17.72
CA GLU A 115 -20.51 -22.72 16.62
C GLU A 115 -19.55 -23.14 15.49
N ALA A 116 -18.58 -22.29 15.15
CA ALA A 116 -17.58 -22.61 14.13
C ALA A 116 -16.70 -23.80 14.56
N THR A 117 -16.16 -23.81 15.78
CA THR A 117 -15.30 -24.92 16.24
C THR A 117 -16.07 -26.24 16.29
N HIS A 118 -17.33 -26.24 16.70
CA HIS A 118 -18.16 -27.45 16.70
C HIS A 118 -18.50 -27.96 15.30
N ARG A 119 -18.75 -27.06 14.33
CA ARG A 119 -19.08 -27.46 12.94
C ARG A 119 -17.85 -27.87 12.13
N PHE A 120 -16.69 -27.27 12.41
CA PHE A 120 -15.43 -27.61 11.73
C PHE A 120 -14.64 -28.72 12.46
N ALA A 121 -15.06 -29.13 13.64
CA ALA A 121 -14.54 -30.32 14.29
C ALA A 121 -15.18 -31.58 13.69
N SER A 122 -14.64 -32.09 12.57
CA SER A 122 -14.65 -33.51 12.17
C SER A 122 -13.97 -33.71 10.80
N PRO A 123 -13.42 -34.90 10.45
CA PRO A 123 -13.16 -36.10 11.24
C PRO A 123 -11.68 -36.53 11.23
N GLU A 124 -11.36 -37.49 12.10
CA GLU A 124 -10.18 -38.36 12.14
C GLU A 124 -9.32 -38.41 10.86
N ALA A 125 -8.01 -38.14 11.02
CA ALA A 125 -7.04 -38.13 9.93
C ALA A 125 -7.06 -39.44 9.15
N LEU A 126 -7.66 -39.41 7.95
CA LEU A 126 -7.57 -40.48 6.97
C LEU A 126 -6.10 -40.70 6.60
N MET A 127 -5.45 -41.66 7.27
CA MET A 127 -4.15 -42.19 6.84
C MET A 127 -4.35 -42.96 5.53
N LEU A 128 -4.03 -42.31 4.41
CA LEU A 128 -3.90 -43.01 3.14
C LEU A 128 -2.51 -43.66 3.05
N PRO A 129 -2.41 -44.91 2.57
CA PRO A 129 -1.14 -45.60 2.42
C PRO A 129 -0.24 -44.89 1.39
N PRO A 130 1.07 -44.78 1.64
CA PRO A 130 1.97 -44.02 0.77
C PRO A 130 2.13 -44.72 -0.57
N VAL A 131 1.84 -44.00 -1.66
CA VAL A 131 2.12 -44.44 -3.04
C VAL A 131 3.52 -43.95 -3.42
N VAL A 132 4.46 -44.87 -3.65
CA VAL A 132 5.80 -44.56 -4.14
C VAL A 132 5.77 -44.51 -5.67
N ALA A 133 5.91 -43.30 -6.24
CA ALA A 133 6.10 -43.13 -7.68
C ALA A 133 7.60 -43.29 -8.03
N THR A 134 7.94 -44.21 -8.92
CA THR A 134 9.29 -44.33 -9.48
C THR A 134 9.44 -43.36 -10.65
N ALA A 135 10.31 -42.37 -10.51
CA ALA A 135 10.60 -41.38 -11.56
C ALA A 135 11.53 -41.99 -12.63
N PRO A 136 11.29 -41.77 -13.94
CA PRO A 136 12.19 -42.19 -14.99
C PRO A 136 13.44 -41.29 -15.03
N VAL A 137 14.60 -41.90 -15.27
CA VAL A 137 15.90 -41.23 -15.37
C VAL A 137 15.88 -40.19 -16.50
N ALA A 138 16.12 -38.92 -16.15
CA ALA A 138 16.23 -37.84 -17.12
C ALA A 138 17.58 -37.93 -17.87
N PRO A 139 17.59 -37.81 -19.22
CA PRO A 139 18.84 -37.72 -19.96
C PRO A 139 19.54 -36.37 -19.67
N THR A 140 20.84 -36.43 -19.39
CA THR A 140 21.70 -35.26 -19.21
C THR A 140 21.74 -34.41 -20.48
N PRO A 141 21.46 -33.09 -20.41
CA PRO A 141 21.60 -32.23 -21.59
C PRO A 141 23.09 -32.00 -21.88
N ALA A 142 23.53 -32.41 -23.08
CA ALA A 142 24.83 -32.03 -23.60
C ALA A 142 24.83 -30.51 -23.85
N LEU A 143 25.65 -29.78 -23.11
CA LEU A 143 25.93 -28.36 -23.34
C LEU A 143 26.68 -28.21 -24.67
N THR A 144 25.94 -28.00 -25.77
CA THR A 144 26.55 -27.67 -27.06
C THR A 144 26.91 -26.17 -27.12
N PRO A 145 28.13 -25.79 -27.52
CA PRO A 145 28.59 -24.38 -27.60
C PRO A 145 27.83 -23.46 -28.57
N THR A 146 26.98 -24.02 -29.42
CA THR A 146 26.23 -23.31 -30.46
C THR A 146 25.22 -22.30 -29.91
N ALA A 147 24.61 -22.57 -28.76
CA ALA A 147 23.68 -21.62 -28.13
C ALA A 147 24.39 -20.34 -27.63
N TYR A 148 25.64 -20.49 -27.17
CA TYR A 148 26.45 -19.36 -26.71
C TYR A 148 26.91 -18.47 -27.88
N MET A 149 27.29 -19.08 -29.00
CA MET A 149 27.69 -18.36 -30.22
C MET A 149 26.50 -17.71 -30.94
N ALA A 150 25.31 -18.34 -30.92
CA ALA A 150 24.11 -17.77 -31.53
C ALA A 150 23.64 -16.48 -30.84
N ALA A 151 23.73 -16.42 -29.50
CA ALA A 151 23.32 -15.25 -28.71
C ALA A 151 24.17 -14.00 -28.95
N LEU A 152 25.46 -14.16 -29.26
CA LEU A 152 26.37 -13.03 -29.57
C LEU A 152 26.10 -12.42 -30.94
N SER A 153 25.59 -13.20 -31.90
CA SER A 153 25.35 -12.73 -33.28
C SER A 153 24.02 -12.00 -33.47
N THR A 154 23.02 -12.25 -32.61
CA THR A 154 21.65 -11.73 -32.78
C THR A 154 21.34 -10.50 -31.92
N GLY A 155 22.31 -9.98 -31.16
CA GLY A 155 22.12 -8.77 -30.34
C GLY A 155 21.08 -8.93 -29.22
N MET A 156 20.73 -10.16 -28.86
CA MET A 156 19.86 -10.43 -27.72
C MET A 156 20.66 -10.30 -26.41
N PRO A 157 20.12 -9.65 -25.38
CA PRO A 157 20.84 -9.50 -24.12
C PRO A 157 21.16 -10.87 -23.54
N VAL A 158 22.43 -11.11 -23.19
CA VAL A 158 22.97 -12.35 -22.59
C VAL A 158 22.35 -12.69 -21.22
N TRP A 159 21.56 -11.77 -20.68
CA TRP A 159 21.06 -11.79 -19.31
C TRP A 159 20.13 -12.94 -18.94
N PRO A 160 19.22 -13.43 -19.81
CA PRO A 160 18.43 -14.63 -19.51
C PRO A 160 19.31 -15.88 -19.35
N ALA A 161 20.39 -16.00 -20.12
CA ALA A 161 21.30 -17.16 -20.03
C ALA A 161 22.14 -17.11 -18.74
N VAL A 162 22.56 -15.93 -18.29
CA VAL A 162 23.28 -15.78 -17.01
C VAL A 162 22.35 -15.99 -15.81
N LEU A 163 21.12 -15.50 -15.86
CA LEU A 163 20.14 -15.74 -14.79
C LEU A 163 19.83 -17.24 -14.64
N MET A 164 19.75 -18.00 -15.74
CA MET A 164 19.55 -19.45 -15.67
C MET A 164 20.73 -20.21 -15.07
N VAL A 165 21.95 -19.65 -15.11
CA VAL A 165 23.12 -20.25 -14.45
C VAL A 165 23.11 -19.98 -12.94
N ASP A 166 22.60 -18.83 -12.48
CA ASP A 166 22.49 -18.52 -11.04
C ASP A 166 21.38 -19.33 -10.33
N GLU A 167 20.30 -19.67 -11.04
CA GLU A 167 19.18 -20.44 -10.49
C GLU A 167 19.46 -21.96 -10.38
N ALA A 168 20.45 -22.48 -11.13
CA ALA A 168 20.78 -23.90 -11.19
C ALA A 168 21.16 -24.54 -9.83
N PRO A 169 22.03 -23.93 -8.98
CA PRO A 169 22.35 -24.49 -7.68
C PRO A 169 21.16 -24.48 -6.70
N ARG A 170 20.21 -23.54 -6.83
CA ARG A 170 19.01 -23.49 -5.98
C ARG A 170 18.07 -24.67 -6.26
N HIS A 171 17.91 -25.02 -7.53
CA HIS A 171 17.11 -26.18 -7.93
C HIS A 171 17.73 -27.52 -7.52
N LEU A 172 19.07 -27.63 -7.47
CA LEU A 172 19.74 -28.84 -6.95
C LEU A 172 19.57 -28.99 -5.43
N ALA A 173 19.63 -27.90 -4.68
CA ALA A 173 19.41 -27.90 -3.23
C ALA A 173 17.97 -28.28 -2.84
N ASP A 174 16.96 -27.82 -3.60
CA ASP A 174 15.56 -28.21 -3.38
C ASP A 174 15.33 -29.71 -3.64
N VAL A 175 16.01 -30.28 -4.65
CA VAL A 175 15.91 -31.73 -4.95
C VAL A 175 16.57 -32.57 -3.85
N GLU A 176 17.71 -32.14 -3.30
CA GLU A 176 18.36 -32.84 -2.18
C GLU A 176 17.53 -32.77 -0.88
N LEU A 177 16.91 -31.62 -0.59
CA LEU A 177 16.01 -31.44 0.56
C LEU A 177 14.74 -32.30 0.43
N GLN A 178 14.16 -32.38 -0.77
CA GLN A 178 13.01 -33.24 -1.02
C GLN A 178 13.35 -34.73 -0.96
N GLN A 179 14.57 -35.14 -1.32
CA GLN A 179 15.03 -36.52 -1.17
C GLN A 179 15.35 -36.89 0.29
N ALA A 180 15.91 -35.97 1.08
CA ALA A 180 16.16 -36.17 2.50
C ALA A 180 14.87 -36.26 3.34
N ALA A 181 13.82 -35.55 2.93
CA ALA A 181 12.50 -35.61 3.57
C ALA A 181 11.70 -36.89 3.26
N LEU A 182 12.18 -37.73 2.32
CA LEU A 182 11.54 -38.98 1.89
C LEU A 182 12.25 -40.24 2.42
N ARG A 183 13.12 -40.10 3.41
CA ARG A 183 13.84 -41.20 4.09
C ARG A 183 13.46 -41.28 5.56
#